data_AF-A0A8H8C6U3-F1
#
_entry.id   AF-A0A8H8C6U3-F1
#
_cell.length_a   1.000
_cell.length_b   1.000
_cell.length_c   1.000
_cell.angle_alpha   90.00
_cell.angle_beta   90.00
_cell.angle_gamma   90.00
#
_symmetry.space_group_name_H-M   'P 1'
#
loop_
_entity.id
_entity.type
_entity.pdbx_description
1 polymer ?
#
loop_
_entity_poly.entity_id
_entity_poly.type
_entity_poly.pdbx_seq_one_letter_code
_entity_poly.pdbx_strand_id
1 'polypeptide(L)'
;MATSEQPQILLLCLSFRFLFDEQYASLIDSISQSAQIKRPKSVNGAIKYLDSNTPKVIIATNEGLTKPENAAVTKIHFVADFEPLFTSFGLAWKRGNYERSTFEVSTLPRGVTSSSLPSAFSMKALHVREAKPQEKIFVPIPGGKTQSMVFAPRAIDQTQAAIVGARIGNGYLAYAGDVNGEEESERVILALCGF
;
A
#
# COMPACT_ATOMS: atom_id res chain seq x y z
N MET A 1 -25.15 24.53 -10.07
CA MET A 1 -24.69 23.33 -9.36
C MET A 1 -23.24 23.13 -9.74
N ALA A 2 -22.30 23.24 -8.81
CA ALA A 2 -20.90 22.94 -9.12
C ALA A 2 -20.82 21.45 -9.40
N THR A 3 -20.50 21.07 -10.64
CA THR A 3 -20.01 19.73 -10.93
C THR A 3 -18.78 19.53 -10.06
N SER A 4 -18.91 18.77 -8.97
CA SER A 4 -17.75 18.37 -8.16
C SER A 4 -16.80 17.66 -9.11
N GLU A 5 -15.68 18.28 -9.46
CA GLU A 5 -14.65 17.60 -10.24
C GLU A 5 -14.28 16.31 -9.50
N GLN A 6 -14.25 15.19 -10.23
CA GLN A 6 -13.83 13.92 -9.65
C GLN A 6 -12.42 14.07 -9.04
N PRO A 7 -12.16 13.49 -7.85
CA PRO A 7 -10.86 13.59 -7.23
C PRO A 7 -9.77 13.02 -8.14
N GLN A 8 -8.59 13.65 -8.14
CA GLN A 8 -7.45 13.14 -8.88
C GLN A 8 -6.64 12.17 -8.03
N ILE A 9 -6.28 11.02 -8.60
CA ILE A 9 -5.35 10.06 -8.00
C ILE A 9 -4.13 9.95 -8.88
N LEU A 10 -2.97 10.06 -8.25
CA LEU A 10 -1.69 9.84 -8.90
C LEU A 10 -1.27 8.38 -8.70
N LEU A 11 -1.24 7.60 -9.78
CA LEU A 11 -0.63 6.27 -9.77
C LEU A 11 0.83 6.40 -10.20
N LEU A 12 1.72 6.37 -9.22
CA LEU A 12 3.15 6.54 -9.40
C LEU A 12 3.82 5.18 -9.62
N CYS A 13 4.00 4.82 -10.90
CA CYS A 13 4.59 3.59 -11.36
C CYS A 13 5.81 3.93 -12.25
N LEU A 14 7.01 4.01 -11.64
CA LEU A 14 8.23 4.49 -12.32
C LEU A 14 9.09 3.37 -12.96
N SER A 15 8.65 2.11 -12.90
CA SER A 15 9.21 0.99 -13.65
C SER A 15 8.06 0.16 -14.18
N PHE A 16 7.68 0.44 -15.43
CA PHE A 16 6.61 -0.28 -16.08
C PHE A 16 6.99 -1.75 -16.22
N ARG A 17 6.19 -2.63 -15.60
CA ARG A 17 6.20 -4.06 -15.89
C ARG A 17 4.88 -4.40 -16.58
N PHE A 18 4.96 -5.06 -17.74
CA PHE A 18 3.81 -5.45 -18.55
C PHE A 18 2.70 -6.16 -17.74
N LEU A 19 3.06 -6.99 -16.76
CA LEU A 19 2.11 -7.74 -15.94
C LEU A 19 1.43 -6.91 -14.83
N PHE A 20 1.90 -5.69 -14.55
CA PHE A 20 1.34 -4.87 -13.47
C PHE A 20 -0.09 -4.42 -13.80
N ASP A 21 -0.33 -4.00 -15.03
CA ASP A 21 -1.66 -3.51 -15.45
C ASP A 21 -2.68 -4.65 -15.53
N GLU A 22 -2.24 -5.87 -15.88
CA GLU A 22 -3.09 -7.06 -15.84
C GLU A 22 -3.40 -7.49 -14.40
N GLN A 23 -2.38 -7.54 -13.53
CA GLN A 23 -2.55 -7.97 -12.14
C GLN A 23 -3.46 -7.02 -11.34
N TYR A 24 -3.37 -5.70 -11.58
CA TYR A 24 -4.14 -4.70 -10.86
C TYR A 24 -5.26 -4.08 -11.70
N ALA A 25 -5.69 -4.74 -12.79
CA ALA A 25 -6.72 -4.23 -13.69
C ALA A 25 -8.02 -3.88 -12.93
N SER A 26 -8.49 -4.81 -12.10
CA SER A 26 -9.70 -4.62 -11.27
C SER A 26 -9.58 -3.38 -10.38
N LEU A 27 -8.49 -3.25 -9.63
CA LEU A 27 -8.23 -2.07 -8.79
C LEU A 27 -8.18 -0.76 -9.61
N ILE A 28 -7.52 -0.78 -10.77
CA ILE A 28 -7.42 0.40 -11.65
C ILE A 28 -8.81 0.78 -12.19
N ASP A 29 -9.62 -0.20 -12.58
CA ASP A 29 -10.99 0.02 -13.06
C ASP A 29 -11.89 0.57 -11.95
N SER A 30 -11.85 -0.03 -10.75
CA SER A 30 -12.57 0.44 -9.56
C SER A 30 -12.20 1.88 -9.18
N ILE A 31 -10.92 2.23 -9.21
CA ILE A 31 -10.47 3.60 -8.97
C ILE A 31 -11.00 4.54 -10.07
N SER A 32 -10.96 4.12 -11.34
CA SER A 32 -11.40 4.95 -12.48
C SER A 32 -12.89 5.26 -12.46
N GLN A 33 -13.70 4.45 -11.77
CA GLN A 33 -15.13 4.74 -11.55
C GLN A 33 -15.35 5.89 -10.56
N SER A 34 -14.42 6.11 -9.63
CA SER A 34 -14.55 7.07 -8.52
C SER A 34 -13.63 8.28 -8.63
N ALA A 35 -12.60 8.22 -9.48
CA ALA A 35 -11.54 9.22 -9.56
C ALA A 35 -10.90 9.32 -10.95
N GLN A 36 -10.30 10.47 -11.24
CA GLN A 36 -9.44 10.63 -12.41
C GLN A 36 -8.03 10.11 -12.10
N ILE A 37 -7.61 9.06 -12.79
CA ILE A 37 -6.26 8.52 -12.65
C ILE A 37 -5.26 9.31 -13.51
N LYS A 38 -4.18 9.77 -12.88
CA LYS A 38 -3.01 10.35 -13.54
C LYS A 38 -1.84 9.38 -13.42
N ARG A 39 -1.22 9.03 -14.56
CA ARG A 39 -0.12 8.06 -14.65
C ARG A 39 1.07 8.69 -15.38
N PRO A 40 1.93 9.46 -14.69
CA PRO A 40 3.16 9.96 -15.31
C PRO A 40 4.06 8.79 -15.71
N LYS A 41 4.60 8.85 -16.92
CA LYS A 41 5.49 7.80 -17.48
C LYS A 41 6.97 8.01 -17.15
N SER A 42 7.29 9.06 -16.40
CA SER A 42 8.66 9.40 -16.02
C SER A 42 8.69 10.21 -14.72
N VAL A 43 9.86 10.24 -14.08
CA VAL A 43 10.18 11.04 -12.90
C VAL A 43 9.83 12.51 -13.12
N ASN A 44 10.35 13.10 -14.19
CA ASN A 44 10.13 14.51 -14.51
C ASN A 44 8.65 14.79 -14.76
N GLY A 45 7.92 13.86 -15.38
CA GLY A 45 6.47 13.97 -15.55
C GLY A 45 5.73 13.96 -14.20
N ALA A 46 6.15 13.12 -13.27
CA ALA A 46 5.57 13.05 -11.93
C ALA A 46 5.85 14.31 -11.10
N ILE A 47 7.09 14.82 -11.13
CA ILE A 47 7.46 16.08 -10.46
C ILE A 47 6.65 17.24 -11.04
N LYS A 48 6.65 17.42 -12.37
CA LYS A 48 5.89 18.48 -13.03
C LYS A 48 4.41 18.44 -12.70
N TYR A 49 3.83 17.23 -12.60
CA TYR A 49 2.44 17.08 -12.18
C TYR A 49 2.24 17.52 -10.72
N LEU A 50 3.08 17.05 -9.79
CA LEU A 50 2.99 17.39 -8.37
C LEU A 50 3.28 18.87 -8.07
N ASP A 51 4.09 19.54 -8.89
CA ASP A 51 4.35 20.98 -8.76
C ASP A 51 3.12 21.84 -9.11
N SER A 52 2.22 21.32 -9.93
CA SER A 52 1.05 22.06 -10.44
C SER A 52 -0.30 21.53 -9.94
N ASN A 53 -0.31 20.38 -9.25
CA ASN A 53 -1.54 19.68 -8.85
C ASN A 53 -1.37 19.07 -7.46
N THR A 54 -2.48 18.94 -6.72
CA THR A 54 -2.52 18.25 -5.43
C THR A 54 -3.47 17.06 -5.53
N PRO A 55 -2.98 15.85 -5.88
CA PRO A 55 -3.84 14.68 -5.95
C PRO A 55 -4.41 14.34 -4.56
N LYS A 56 -5.62 13.79 -4.50
CA LYS A 56 -6.24 13.30 -3.27
C LYS A 56 -5.43 12.14 -2.67
N VAL A 57 -4.94 11.25 -3.53
CA VAL A 57 -4.16 10.06 -3.17
C VAL A 57 -3.01 9.88 -4.15
N ILE A 58 -1.85 9.45 -3.62
CA ILE A 58 -0.73 8.94 -4.42
C ILE A 58 -0.63 7.45 -4.13
N ILE A 59 -0.91 6.62 -5.13
CA ILE A 59 -0.69 5.18 -5.07
C ILE A 59 0.68 4.93 -5.70
N ALA A 60 1.65 4.55 -4.88
CA ALA A 60 3.01 4.32 -5.33
C ALA A 60 3.23 2.81 -5.46
N THR A 61 3.63 2.35 -6.65
CA THR A 61 3.77 0.92 -6.96
C THR A 61 5.11 0.67 -7.61
N ASN A 62 5.58 -0.60 -7.56
CA ASN A 62 6.82 -1.14 -8.14
C ASN A 62 8.16 -0.74 -7.49
N GLU A 63 9.20 -1.47 -7.90
CA GLU A 63 10.60 -1.28 -7.48
C GLU A 63 11.25 -0.02 -8.07
N GLY A 64 10.64 0.61 -9.07
CA GLY A 64 11.12 1.85 -9.67
C GLY A 64 11.29 2.95 -8.63
N LEU A 65 10.39 3.04 -7.65
CA LEU A 65 10.50 3.98 -6.53
C LEU A 65 11.81 3.83 -5.75
N THR A 66 12.43 2.64 -5.80
CA THR A 66 13.67 2.32 -5.09
C THR A 66 14.94 2.54 -5.91
N LYS A 67 14.82 3.05 -7.15
CA LYS A 67 15.96 3.34 -8.02
C LYS A 67 16.55 4.73 -7.72
N PRO A 68 17.89 4.88 -7.66
CA PRO A 68 18.53 6.17 -7.40
C PRO A 68 18.11 7.29 -8.38
N GLU A 69 17.89 6.94 -9.65
CA GLU A 69 17.45 7.86 -10.71
C GLU A 69 16.07 8.50 -10.45
N ASN A 70 15.27 7.92 -9.55
CA ASN A 70 13.91 8.36 -9.23
C ASN A 70 13.82 9.17 -7.92
N ALA A 71 14.95 9.39 -7.23
CA ALA A 71 15.05 10.08 -5.94
C ALA A 71 14.58 11.55 -5.95
N ALA A 72 14.32 12.13 -7.12
CA ALA A 72 13.80 13.48 -7.23
C ALA A 72 12.27 13.56 -7.00
N VAL A 73 11.51 12.51 -7.36
CA VAL A 73 10.06 12.44 -7.07
C VAL A 73 9.82 12.12 -5.60
N THR A 74 10.73 11.35 -5.04
CA THR A 74 10.68 10.85 -3.69
C THR A 74 11.89 11.46 -3.01
N LYS A 75 11.82 12.69 -2.45
CA LYS A 75 12.94 13.55 -1.93
C LYS A 75 13.90 12.91 -0.89
N ILE A 76 14.34 11.70 -1.14
CA ILE A 76 14.83 10.66 -0.25
C ILE A 76 15.76 9.84 -1.14
N HIS A 77 17.03 9.66 -0.74
CA HIS A 77 17.97 8.86 -1.52
C HIS A 77 17.51 7.39 -1.50
N PHE A 78 17.16 6.84 -2.68
CA PHE A 78 16.74 5.45 -2.83
C PHE A 78 17.87 4.59 -3.36
N VAL A 79 18.20 3.54 -2.61
CA VAL A 79 18.87 2.36 -3.14
C VAL A 79 18.14 1.17 -2.53
N ALA A 80 17.26 0.51 -3.29
CA ALA A 80 16.74 -0.87 -3.11
C ALA A 80 16.13 -1.32 -1.76
N ASP A 81 16.15 -0.52 -0.69
CA ASP A 81 15.85 -1.00 0.66
C ASP A 81 14.54 -0.40 1.20
N PHE A 82 13.69 -1.31 1.69
CA PHE A 82 12.43 -1.03 2.36
C PHE A 82 12.63 -0.15 3.60
N GLU A 83 13.66 -0.42 4.40
CA GLU A 83 13.92 0.30 5.65
C GLU A 83 14.27 1.79 5.42
N PRO A 84 15.21 2.17 4.54
CA PRO A 84 15.47 3.58 4.20
C PRO A 84 14.24 4.33 3.68
N LEU A 85 13.39 3.68 2.86
CA LEU A 85 12.14 4.28 2.38
C LEU A 85 11.28 4.75 3.56
N PHE A 86 10.97 3.86 4.51
CA PHE A 86 10.09 4.23 5.63
C PHE A 86 10.80 5.07 6.70
N THR A 87 12.10 4.88 6.89
CA THR A 87 12.91 5.72 7.79
C THR A 87 12.88 7.18 7.36
N SER A 88 12.85 7.44 6.06
CA SER A 88 12.76 8.80 5.53
C SER A 88 11.43 9.51 5.83
N PHE A 89 10.38 8.74 6.12
CA PHE A 89 9.11 9.23 6.65
C PHE A 89 9.08 9.27 8.18
N GLY A 90 10.20 8.99 8.85
CA GLY A 90 10.30 8.91 10.32
C GLY A 90 9.64 7.67 10.92
N LEU A 91 9.45 6.62 10.13
CA LEU A 91 8.83 5.37 10.56
C LEU A 91 9.89 4.30 10.84
N ALA A 92 9.70 3.55 11.93
CA ALA A 92 10.60 2.46 12.34
C ALA A 92 10.33 1.13 11.59
N TRP A 93 9.51 1.16 10.54
CA TRP A 93 9.05 -0.03 9.83
C TRP A 93 10.20 -0.78 9.17
N LYS A 94 10.25 -2.10 9.39
CA LYS A 94 11.25 -2.98 8.76
C LYS A 94 10.59 -4.15 8.07
N ARG A 95 11.30 -4.75 7.10
CA ARG A 95 10.86 -5.99 6.45
C ARG A 95 10.71 -7.09 7.49
N GLY A 96 9.55 -7.71 7.47
CA GLY A 96 9.21 -8.89 8.25
C GLY A 96 9.25 -10.15 7.40
N ASN A 97 8.44 -11.13 7.79
CA ASN A 97 8.32 -12.40 7.10
C ASN A 97 7.60 -12.26 5.75
N TYR A 98 7.87 -13.21 4.85
CA TYR A 98 7.22 -13.29 3.54
C TYR A 98 6.42 -14.59 3.42
N GLU A 99 5.15 -14.56 3.81
CA GLU A 99 4.34 -15.76 3.98
C GLU A 99 2.86 -15.53 3.69
N ARG A 100 2.10 -16.63 3.55
CA ARG A 100 0.65 -16.58 3.40
C ARG A 100 0.02 -17.02 4.71
N SER A 101 -0.96 -16.27 5.18
CA SER A 101 -1.79 -16.62 6.32
C SER A 101 -3.10 -15.83 6.28
N THR A 102 -3.92 -15.96 7.31
CA THR A 102 -5.13 -15.16 7.50
C THR A 102 -4.83 -14.01 8.47
N PHE A 103 -5.28 -12.81 8.09
CA PHE A 103 -5.07 -11.58 8.85
C PHE A 103 -6.41 -10.93 9.15
N GLU A 104 -6.52 -10.28 10.30
CA GLU A 104 -7.72 -9.57 10.74
C GLU A 104 -7.43 -8.09 11.02
N VAL A 105 -8.48 -7.28 10.99
CA VAL A 105 -8.41 -5.86 11.32
C VAL A 105 -8.06 -5.70 12.80
N SER A 106 -6.96 -5.00 13.09
CA SER A 106 -6.56 -4.64 14.45
C SER A 106 -6.89 -3.19 14.77
N THR A 107 -6.51 -2.26 13.89
CA THR A 107 -6.78 -0.83 14.06
C THR A 107 -7.38 -0.22 12.81
N LEU A 108 -8.31 0.71 13.02
CA LEU A 108 -8.98 1.43 11.94
C LEU A 108 -8.34 2.81 11.76
N PRO A 109 -7.84 3.14 10.56
CA PRO A 109 -7.41 4.50 10.24
C PRO A 109 -8.56 5.48 10.40
N ARG A 110 -8.24 6.73 10.74
CA ARG A 110 -9.25 7.79 10.86
C ARG A 110 -9.98 7.99 9.53
N GLY A 111 -11.30 7.93 9.56
CA GLY A 111 -12.16 8.09 8.38
C GLY A 111 -12.50 6.79 7.65
N VAL A 112 -11.91 5.66 8.04
CA VAL A 112 -12.28 4.34 7.55
C VAL A 112 -13.29 3.72 8.51
N THR A 113 -14.35 3.10 7.97
CA THR A 113 -15.36 2.41 8.78
C THR A 113 -15.06 0.92 8.83
N SER A 114 -15.48 0.24 9.91
CA SER A 114 -15.29 -1.22 10.00
C SER A 114 -16.02 -1.97 8.87
N SER A 115 -17.15 -1.45 8.41
CA SER A 115 -17.93 -2.02 7.30
C SER A 115 -17.27 -1.87 5.93
N SER A 116 -16.32 -0.95 5.77
CA SER A 116 -15.59 -0.79 4.51
C SER A 116 -14.38 -1.73 4.40
N LEU A 117 -14.01 -2.43 5.47
CA LEU A 117 -12.90 -3.39 5.46
C LEU A 117 -13.42 -4.83 5.64
N PRO A 118 -12.79 -5.82 4.99
CA PRO A 118 -12.99 -7.22 5.36
C PRO A 118 -12.56 -7.44 6.81
N SER A 119 -13.34 -8.19 7.59
CA SER A 119 -12.98 -8.46 8.99
C SER A 119 -11.72 -9.31 9.11
N ALA A 120 -11.56 -10.30 8.24
CA ALA A 120 -10.35 -11.08 8.05
C ALA A 120 -10.30 -11.72 6.66
N PHE A 121 -9.10 -11.94 6.11
CA PHE A 121 -8.90 -12.65 4.85
C PHE A 121 -7.49 -13.25 4.73
N SER A 122 -7.32 -14.20 3.79
CA SER A 122 -6.01 -14.81 3.50
C SER A 122 -5.28 -14.02 2.42
N MET A 123 -4.01 -13.71 2.64
CA MET A 123 -3.15 -13.08 1.63
C MET A 123 -1.72 -13.59 1.73
N LYS A 124 -1.00 -13.58 0.61
CA LYS A 124 0.46 -13.77 0.58
C LYS A 124 1.09 -12.39 0.73
N ALA A 125 1.74 -12.11 1.85
CA ALA A 125 2.23 -10.78 2.15
C ALA A 125 3.70 -10.74 2.58
N LEU A 126 4.37 -9.64 2.26
CA LEU A 126 5.57 -9.20 2.96
C LEU A 126 5.12 -8.40 4.20
N HIS A 127 5.39 -8.93 5.38
CA HIS A 127 4.98 -8.29 6.63
C HIS A 127 5.89 -7.11 6.98
N VAL A 128 5.40 -6.29 7.90
CA VAL A 128 6.11 -5.19 8.53
C VAL A 128 6.30 -5.50 10.00
N ARG A 129 7.54 -5.48 10.46
CA ARG A 129 7.89 -5.52 11.89
C ARG A 129 8.26 -4.13 12.39
N GLU A 130 8.25 -3.98 13.71
CA GLU A 130 8.54 -2.70 14.41
C GLU A 130 7.53 -1.56 14.15
N ALA A 131 6.41 -1.84 13.46
CA ALA A 131 5.26 -0.94 13.44
C ALA A 131 4.64 -0.83 14.85
N LYS A 132 4.29 0.39 15.26
CA LYS A 132 3.61 0.64 16.55
C LYS A 132 2.22 -0.02 16.54
N PRO A 133 1.62 -0.37 17.69
CA PRO A 133 0.30 -0.98 17.73
C PRO A 133 -0.78 -0.22 16.94
N GLN A 134 -0.77 1.12 17.01
CA GLN A 134 -1.71 1.99 16.31
C GLN A 134 -1.45 2.10 14.80
N GLU A 135 -0.31 1.59 14.34
CA GLU A 135 0.07 1.59 12.93
C GLU A 135 -0.31 0.27 12.24
N LYS A 136 -0.76 -0.75 12.99
CA LYS A 136 -1.06 -2.09 12.46
C LYS A 136 -2.53 -2.19 12.06
N ILE A 137 -2.81 -2.19 10.77
CA ILE A 137 -4.18 -2.25 10.25
C ILE A 137 -4.62 -3.71 10.18
N PHE A 138 -3.83 -4.58 9.53
CA PHE A 138 -4.08 -6.03 9.45
C PHE A 138 -2.95 -6.81 10.11
N VAL A 139 -3.30 -7.59 11.13
CA VAL A 139 -2.37 -8.45 11.89
C VAL A 139 -2.74 -9.91 11.72
N PRO A 140 -1.81 -10.87 11.88
CA PRO A 140 -2.15 -12.27 11.85
C PRO A 140 -3.24 -12.59 12.87
N ILE A 141 -4.18 -13.48 12.52
CA ILE A 141 -5.17 -13.94 13.50
C ILE A 141 -4.48 -14.70 14.65
N PRO A 142 -5.03 -14.67 15.88
CA PRO A 142 -4.50 -15.43 17.00
C PRO A 142 -4.36 -16.92 16.67
N GLY A 143 -3.17 -17.49 16.89
CA GLY A 143 -2.89 -18.89 16.58
C GLY A 143 -2.80 -19.21 15.08
N GLY A 144 -2.79 -18.18 14.23
CA GLY A 144 -2.63 -18.31 12.79
C GLY A 144 -1.40 -19.12 12.39
N LYS A 145 -1.50 -19.79 11.24
CA LYS A 145 -0.41 -20.59 10.69
C LYS A 145 -0.13 -20.21 9.24
N THR A 146 1.09 -20.47 8.81
CA THR A 146 1.47 -20.35 7.41
C THR A 146 0.67 -21.33 6.55
N GLN A 147 0.32 -20.88 5.35
CA GLN A 147 -0.44 -21.64 4.36
C GLN A 147 0.47 -21.90 3.15
N SER A 148 0.69 -23.16 2.81
CA SER A 148 1.54 -23.57 1.69
C SER A 148 1.08 -24.91 1.13
N MET A 149 1.20 -25.08 -0.19
CA MET A 149 0.94 -26.35 -0.87
C MET A 149 2.10 -27.34 -0.75
N VAL A 150 3.27 -26.89 -0.29
CA VAL A 150 4.52 -27.68 -0.29
C VAL A 150 5.08 -27.85 1.12
N PHE A 151 4.91 -26.85 1.98
CA PHE A 151 5.45 -26.86 3.34
C PHE A 151 4.35 -27.06 4.39
N ALA A 152 4.68 -27.79 5.45
CA ALA A 152 3.78 -27.94 6.59
C ALA A 152 3.47 -26.59 7.26
N PRO A 153 2.24 -26.40 7.80
CA PRO A 153 1.86 -25.18 8.51
C PRO A 153 2.77 -24.91 9.72
N ARG A 154 3.29 -23.69 9.82
CA ARG A 154 4.09 -23.20 10.95
C ARG A 154 3.40 -22.04 11.64
N ALA A 155 3.64 -21.84 12.93
CA ALA A 155 3.12 -20.68 13.64
C ALA A 155 3.64 -19.39 13.00
N ILE A 156 2.74 -18.41 12.84
CA ILE A 156 3.08 -17.08 12.31
C ILE A 156 3.52 -16.15 13.44
N ASP A 157 4.46 -15.25 13.15
CA ASP A 157 4.88 -14.22 14.09
C ASP A 157 3.80 -13.15 14.27
N GLN A 158 3.14 -13.17 15.43
CA GLN A 158 2.05 -12.28 15.81
C GLN A 158 2.51 -10.83 16.10
N THR A 159 3.81 -10.57 16.14
CA THR A 159 4.35 -9.23 16.41
C THR A 159 4.40 -8.34 15.16
N GLN A 160 4.16 -8.90 13.99
CA GLN A 160 4.23 -8.23 12.69
C GLN A 160 2.83 -7.94 12.13
N ALA A 161 2.75 -7.14 11.08
CA ALA A 161 1.49 -6.80 10.40
C ALA A 161 1.63 -6.92 8.88
N ALA A 162 0.59 -7.36 8.18
CA ALA A 162 0.58 -7.44 6.73
C ALA A 162 0.20 -6.11 6.07
N ILE A 163 -0.61 -5.29 6.75
CA ILE A 163 -0.97 -3.94 6.31
C ILE A 163 -0.76 -2.99 7.46
N VAL A 164 -0.02 -1.91 7.20
CA VAL A 164 0.29 -0.87 8.17
C VAL A 164 -0.06 0.51 7.62
N GLY A 165 -0.29 1.47 8.52
CA GLY A 165 -0.48 2.85 8.15
C GLY A 165 -0.13 3.83 9.27
N ALA A 166 0.34 5.02 8.89
CA ALA A 166 0.75 6.05 9.83
C ALA A 166 0.44 7.45 9.29
N ARG A 167 0.19 8.38 10.21
CA ARG A 167 0.03 9.80 9.88
C ARG A 167 1.41 10.42 9.63
N ILE A 168 1.60 11.02 8.46
CA ILE A 168 2.82 11.71 8.06
C ILE A 168 2.47 13.17 7.75
N GLY A 169 2.94 14.10 8.58
CA GLY A 169 2.55 15.51 8.46
C GLY A 169 1.02 15.65 8.51
N ASN A 170 0.41 16.19 7.45
CA ASN A 170 -1.05 16.29 7.31
C ASN A 170 -1.70 15.15 6.53
N GLY A 171 -0.89 14.23 5.98
CA GLY A 171 -1.36 13.09 5.20
C GLY A 171 -1.35 11.77 5.97
N TYR A 172 -1.67 10.71 5.25
CA TYR A 172 -1.64 9.34 5.74
C TYR A 172 -0.84 8.49 4.75
N LEU A 173 0.10 7.70 5.26
CA LEU A 173 0.86 6.73 4.48
C LEU A 173 0.39 5.33 4.88
N ALA A 174 0.07 4.50 3.90
CA ALA A 174 -0.24 3.09 4.12
C ALA A 174 0.66 2.20 3.26
N TYR A 175 0.99 1.03 3.78
CA TYR A 175 1.68 -0.04 3.06
C TYR A 175 0.84 -1.31 3.14
N ALA A 176 0.52 -1.88 1.99
CA ALA A 176 -0.11 -3.19 1.86
C ALA A 176 0.94 -4.19 1.34
N GLY A 177 1.24 -5.21 2.15
CA GLY A 177 2.26 -6.20 1.86
C GLY A 177 1.84 -7.28 0.87
N ASP A 178 0.55 -7.35 0.52
CA ASP A 178 0.02 -8.36 -0.40
C ASP A 178 0.70 -8.28 -1.77
N VAL A 179 1.21 -9.42 -2.24
CA VAL A 179 1.94 -9.54 -3.51
C VAL A 179 1.10 -10.18 -4.61
N ASN A 180 -0.02 -10.81 -4.25
CA ASN A 180 -0.90 -11.49 -5.19
C ASN A 180 -2.04 -10.58 -5.65
N GLY A 181 -2.42 -9.57 -4.86
CA GLY A 181 -3.51 -8.66 -5.20
C GLY A 181 -4.87 -9.34 -5.01
N GLU A 182 -5.11 -9.87 -3.82
CA GLU A 182 -6.39 -10.48 -3.45
C GLU A 182 -7.54 -9.46 -3.57
N GLU A 183 -8.76 -9.91 -3.87
CA GLU A 183 -9.93 -9.02 -4.01
C GLU A 183 -10.18 -8.22 -2.72
N GLU A 184 -9.98 -8.85 -1.57
CA GLU A 184 -10.09 -8.20 -0.27
C GLU A 184 -9.04 -7.11 -0.06
N SER A 185 -7.82 -7.30 -0.58
CA SER A 185 -6.78 -6.27 -0.57
C SER A 185 -7.18 -5.06 -1.40
N GLU A 186 -7.83 -5.26 -2.55
CA GLU A 186 -8.38 -4.16 -3.35
C GLU A 186 -9.38 -3.34 -2.54
N ARG A 187 -10.32 -4.00 -1.83
CA ARG A 187 -11.28 -3.31 -0.96
C ARG A 187 -10.59 -2.49 0.13
N VAL A 188 -9.54 -3.04 0.76
CA VAL A 188 -8.74 -2.31 1.75
C VAL A 188 -8.11 -1.07 1.13
N ILE A 189 -7.50 -1.18 -0.05
CA ILE A 189 -6.85 -0.05 -0.74
C ILE A 189 -7.88 1.04 -1.09
N LEU A 190 -9.06 0.66 -1.61
CA LEU A 190 -10.14 1.60 -1.95
C LEU A 190 -10.64 2.34 -0.70
N ALA A 191 -10.87 1.62 0.40
CA ALA A 191 -11.29 2.21 1.67
C ALA A 191 -10.24 3.20 2.21
N LEU A 192 -8.95 2.87 2.09
CA LEU A 192 -7.84 3.77 2.47
C LEU A 192 -7.74 5.02 1.57
N CYS A 193 -8.20 4.92 0.31
CA CYS A 193 -8.34 6.06 -0.60
C CYS A 193 -9.59 6.91 -0.31
N GLY A 194 -10.45 6.45 0.60
CA GLY A 194 -11.72 7.07 0.95
C GLY A 194 -12.76 6.94 -0.17
N PHE A 195 -12.87 5.74 -0.74
CA PHE A 195 -13.94 5.30 -1.63
C PHE A 195 -14.70 4.12 -1.02
#